data_AF-A0A820FFC5-F1
#
_entry.id   AF-A0A820FFC5-F1
#
_cell.length_a   1.000
_cell.length_b   1.000
_cell.length_c   1.000
_cell.angle_alpha   90.00
_cell.angle_beta   90.00
_cell.angle_gamma   90.00
#
_symmetry.space_group_name_H-M   'P 1'
#
loop_
_entity.id
_entity.type
_entity.pdbx_description
1 polymer ?
#
loop_
_entity_poly.entity_id
_entity_poly.type
_entity_poly.pdbx_seq_one_letter_code
_entity_poly.pdbx_strand_id
1 'polypeptide(L)'
;VIKAFGSTKVQELAFEQLKWYKKQTVNQSVTQYYDKIIELYKKVDPAMFDSLKLKYLMAGIRESLKLHVALQDPKTTDGFLSLARKIEDTLSFTTTDNEMQQNEININATTTQNH
;
A
#
# COMPACT_ATOMS: atom_id res chain seq x y z
N VAL A 1 38.71 -4.55 8.10
CA VAL A 1 37.60 -3.68 7.64
C VAL A 1 36.84 -3.21 8.86
N ILE A 2 36.90 -1.91 9.18
CA ILE A 2 36.31 -1.34 10.40
C ILE A 2 34.79 -1.25 10.17
N LYS A 3 34.02 -2.20 10.71
CA LYS A 3 32.57 -2.05 10.86
C LYS A 3 32.36 -0.92 11.88
N ALA A 4 32.20 0.30 11.38
CA ALA A 4 32.03 1.49 12.19
C ALA A 4 30.81 1.34 13.09
N PHE A 5 30.95 1.65 14.38
CA PHE A 5 29.93 1.62 15.42
C PHE A 5 28.62 2.37 15.06
N GLY A 6 28.62 3.22 14.02
CA GLY A 6 27.41 3.86 13.48
C GLY A 6 26.51 2.94 12.65
N SER A 7 27.05 1.90 12.00
CA SER A 7 26.29 0.99 11.13
C SER A 7 25.25 0.20 11.93
N THR A 8 25.57 -0.20 13.15
CA THR A 8 24.68 -1.03 13.99
C THR A 8 23.50 -0.24 14.51
N LYS A 9 23.71 0.96 15.06
CA LYS A 9 22.59 1.80 15.56
C LYS A 9 21.63 2.23 14.46
N VAL A 10 22.13 2.52 13.26
CA VAL A 10 21.29 2.88 12.11
C VAL A 10 20.47 1.68 11.63
N GLN A 11 21.07 0.48 11.60
CA GLN A 11 20.36 -0.77 11.27
C GLN A 11 19.30 -1.10 12.32
N GLU A 12 19.63 -0.99 13.61
CA GLU A 12 18.68 -1.20 14.72
C GLU A 12 17.50 -0.23 14.63
N LEU A 13 17.76 1.06 14.41
CA LEU A 13 16.70 2.06 14.26
C LEU A 13 15.83 1.78 13.03
N ALA A 14 16.43 1.42 11.90
CA ALA A 14 15.68 1.07 10.68
C ALA A 14 14.83 -0.19 10.90
N PHE A 15 15.33 -1.17 11.66
CA PHE A 15 14.60 -2.37 12.00
C PHE A 15 13.42 -2.08 12.93
N GLU A 16 13.61 -1.23 13.94
CA GLU A 16 12.51 -0.75 14.78
C GLU A 16 11.48 0.02 13.95
N GLN A 17 11.90 0.93 13.07
CA GLN A 17 10.99 1.62 12.15
C GLN A 17 10.20 0.63 11.28
N LEU A 18 10.85 -0.41 10.74
CA LEU A 18 10.16 -1.46 9.97
C LEU A 18 9.14 -2.22 10.81
N LYS A 19 9.42 -2.48 12.09
CA LYS A 19 8.46 -3.10 13.01
C LYS A 19 7.24 -2.23 13.26
N TRP A 20 7.40 -0.90 13.36
CA TRP A 20 6.28 0.02 13.61
C TRP A 20 5.51 0.36 12.33
N TYR A 21 6.19 0.38 11.20
CA TYR A 21 5.64 0.72 9.89
C TYR A 21 4.94 -0.48 9.24
N LYS A 22 3.90 -0.99 9.91
CA LYS A 22 3.25 -2.25 9.54
C LYS A 22 2.22 -2.13 8.42
N LYS A 23 1.65 -0.94 8.19
CA LYS A 23 0.48 -0.77 7.32
C LYS A 23 0.54 0.53 6.52
N GLN A 24 0.06 0.46 5.28
CA GLN A 24 -0.26 1.60 4.44
C GLN A 24 -1.40 2.40 5.09
N THR A 25 -1.22 3.70 5.24
CA THR A 25 -2.26 4.58 5.79
C THR A 25 -3.30 4.97 4.73
N VAL A 26 -4.46 5.47 5.15
CA VAL A 26 -5.54 5.87 4.24
C VAL A 26 -5.13 7.01 3.28
N ASN A 27 -4.26 7.91 3.72
CA ASN A 27 -3.79 9.06 2.94
C ASN A 27 -2.48 8.78 2.18
N GLN A 28 -2.00 7.54 2.21
CA GLN A 28 -0.75 7.16 1.58
C GLN A 28 -0.99 6.33 0.32
N SER A 29 -0.40 6.75 -0.79
CA SER A 29 -0.37 5.95 -2.03
C SER A 29 0.45 4.67 -1.85
N VAL A 30 0.16 3.65 -2.65
CA VAL A 30 0.89 2.38 -2.57
C VAL A 30 2.36 2.55 -2.97
N THR A 31 2.65 3.51 -3.86
CA THR A 31 4.01 3.88 -4.25
C THR A 31 4.79 4.44 -3.06
N GLN A 32 4.22 5.40 -2.33
CA GLN A 32 4.86 5.97 -1.14
C GLN A 32 5.09 4.91 -0.04
N TYR A 33 4.11 4.01 0.15
CA TYR A 33 4.25 2.90 1.10
C TYR A 33 5.40 1.97 0.69
N TYR A 34 5.43 1.57 -0.58
CA TYR A 34 6.48 0.72 -1.15
C TYR A 34 7.87 1.35 -0.99
N ASP A 35 8.04 2.60 -1.42
CA ASP A 35 9.32 3.29 -1.36
C ASP A 35 9.86 3.33 0.07
N LYS A 36 8.97 3.59 1.04
CA LYS A 36 9.36 3.63 2.45
C LYS A 36 9.82 2.26 2.96
N ILE A 37 9.09 1.19 2.64
CA ILE A 37 9.47 -0.17 3.02
C ILE A 37 10.80 -0.57 2.40
N ILE A 38 11.00 -0.30 1.11
CA ILE A 38 12.26 -0.62 0.41
C ILE A 38 13.43 0.20 0.96
N GLU A 39 13.23 1.48 1.29
CA GLU A 39 14.24 2.32 1.94
C GLU A 39 14.67 1.72 3.29
N LEU A 40 13.70 1.32 4.13
CA LEU A 40 13.97 0.69 5.43
C LEU A 40 14.72 -0.63 5.27
N TYR A 41 14.33 -1.46 4.29
CA TYR A 41 15.04 -2.70 4.02
C TYR A 41 16.47 -2.49 3.57
N LYS A 42 16.73 -1.55 2.66
CA LYS A 42 18.09 -1.20 2.23
C LYS A 42 18.96 -0.75 3.41
N LYS A 43 18.37 -0.10 4.42
CA LYS A 43 19.07 0.34 5.64
C LYS A 43 19.32 -0.80 6.63
N VAL A 44 18.38 -1.73 6.79
CA VAL A 44 18.52 -2.90 7.67
C VAL A 44 19.50 -3.92 7.09
N ASP A 45 19.27 -4.32 5.84
CA ASP A 45 20.07 -5.30 5.12
C ASP A 45 19.93 -5.09 3.60
N PRO A 46 20.95 -4.52 2.93
CA PRO A 46 20.95 -4.33 1.48
C PRO A 46 20.81 -5.64 0.67
N ALA A 47 21.21 -6.78 1.24
CA ALA A 47 21.18 -8.08 0.58
C ALA A 47 19.90 -8.87 0.85
N MET A 48 18.88 -8.26 1.48
CA MET A 48 17.66 -8.95 1.84
C MET A 48 16.90 -9.50 0.62
N PHE A 49 16.41 -10.74 0.74
CA PHE A 49 15.67 -11.43 -0.31
C PHE A 49 14.29 -10.81 -0.57
N ASP A 50 13.90 -10.80 -1.84
CA ASP A 50 12.61 -10.24 -2.29
C ASP A 50 11.40 -10.98 -1.72
N SER A 51 11.50 -12.28 -1.47
CA SER A 51 10.43 -13.06 -0.83
C SER A 51 10.04 -12.51 0.55
N LEU A 52 11.03 -12.06 1.33
CA LEU A 52 10.79 -11.48 2.65
C LEU A 52 10.18 -10.07 2.53
N LYS A 53 10.70 -9.25 1.61
CA LYS A 53 10.14 -7.91 1.34
C LYS A 53 8.69 -8.00 0.89
N LEU A 54 8.38 -8.92 -0.02
CA LEU A 54 7.03 -9.18 -0.52
C LEU A 54 6.07 -9.59 0.59
N LYS A 55 6.51 -10.44 1.53
CA LYS A 55 5.70 -10.82 2.69
C LYS A 55 5.29 -9.61 3.52
N TYR A 56 6.19 -8.66 3.74
CA TYR A 56 5.88 -7.43 4.48
C TYR A 56 4.98 -6.49 3.69
N LEU A 57 5.28 -6.29 2.40
CA LEU A 57 4.44 -5.48 1.52
C LEU A 57 3.00 -6.01 1.47
N MET A 58 2.82 -7.32 1.28
CA MET A 58 1.51 -8.00 1.31
C MET A 58 0.79 -7.88 2.65
N ALA A 59 1.52 -7.94 3.76
CA ALA A 59 0.93 -7.82 5.08
C ALA A 59 0.43 -6.40 5.38
N GLY A 60 1.02 -5.38 4.75
CA GLY A 60 0.77 -3.99 5.10
C GLY A 60 -0.05 -3.18 4.11
N ILE A 61 -0.22 -3.60 2.85
CA ILE A 61 -1.09 -2.88 1.91
C ILE A 61 -2.55 -2.83 2.37
N ARG A 62 -3.26 -1.82 1.86
CA ARG A 62 -4.71 -1.67 2.07
C ARG A 62 -5.48 -2.89 1.58
N GLU A 63 -6.52 -3.26 2.31
CA GLU A 63 -7.37 -4.41 1.98
C GLU A 63 -8.02 -4.28 0.59
N SER A 64 -8.37 -3.06 0.17
CA SER A 64 -8.89 -2.79 -1.18
C SER A 64 -7.92 -3.17 -2.30
N LEU A 65 -6.60 -3.15 -2.04
CA LEU A 65 -5.58 -3.60 -3.00
C LEU A 65 -5.23 -5.07 -2.78
N LYS A 66 -5.26 -5.53 -1.53
CA LYS A 66 -4.70 -6.82 -1.10
C LYS A 66 -5.27 -8.02 -1.82
N LEU A 67 -6.58 -8.08 -1.98
CA LEU A 67 -7.22 -9.20 -2.67
C LEU A 67 -6.74 -9.28 -4.13
N HIS A 68 -6.81 -8.17 -4.85
CA HIS A 68 -6.44 -8.11 -6.26
C HIS A 68 -4.95 -8.38 -6.48
N VAL A 69 -4.09 -7.90 -5.58
CA VAL A 69 -2.65 -8.15 -5.66
C VAL A 69 -2.32 -9.61 -5.34
N ALA A 70 -2.97 -10.20 -4.31
CA ALA A 70 -2.75 -11.59 -3.93
C ALA A 70 -3.15 -12.58 -5.04
N LEU A 71 -4.24 -12.30 -5.78
CA LEU A 71 -4.70 -13.14 -6.89
C LEU A 71 -3.69 -13.25 -8.04
N GLN A 72 -2.86 -12.23 -8.22
CA GLN A 72 -1.84 -12.19 -9.27
C GLN A 72 -0.47 -12.69 -8.79
N ASP A 73 -0.31 -12.90 -7.48
CA ASP A 73 0.85 -13.56 -6.86
C ASP A 73 2.21 -13.03 -7.36
N PRO A 74 2.53 -11.73 -7.14
CA PRO A 74 3.76 -11.13 -7.64
C PRO A 74 5.00 -11.79 -7.05
N LYS A 75 5.97 -12.12 -7.91
CA LYS A 75 7.21 -12.82 -7.54
C LYS A 75 8.38 -11.89 -7.23
N THR A 76 8.27 -10.62 -7.59
CA THR A 76 9.28 -9.59 -7.35
C THR A 76 8.66 -8.35 -6.73
N THR A 77 9.46 -7.59 -5.99
CA THR A 77 9.04 -6.33 -5.38
C THR A 77 8.56 -5.32 -6.43
N ASP A 78 9.20 -5.27 -7.60
CA ASP A 78 8.79 -4.40 -8.72
C ASP A 78 7.47 -4.85 -9.36
N GLY A 79 7.27 -6.17 -9.49
CA GLY A 79 6.00 -6.73 -9.99
C GLY A 79 4.85 -6.40 -9.05
N PHE A 80 5.11 -6.47 -7.74
CA PHE A 80 4.16 -6.01 -6.72
C PHE A 80 3.79 -4.54 -6.91
N LEU A 81 4.77 -3.63 -7.01
CA LEU A 81 4.52 -2.19 -7.13
C LEU A 81 3.71 -1.88 -8.39
N SER A 82 4.12 -2.45 -9.53
CA SER A 82 3.48 -2.22 -10.83
C SER A 82 2.00 -2.61 -10.80
N LEU A 83 1.71 -3.77 -10.22
CA LEU A 83 0.35 -4.26 -10.10
C LEU A 83 -0.48 -3.44 -9.11
N ALA A 84 0.05 -3.19 -7.91
CA ALA A 84 -0.68 -2.49 -6.88
C ALA A 84 -0.99 -1.04 -7.30
N ARG A 85 -0.06 -0.39 -8.00
CA ARG A 85 -0.27 0.94 -8.59
C ARG A 85 -1.38 0.91 -9.64
N LYS A 86 -1.35 -0.06 -10.57
CA LYS A 86 -2.41 -0.19 -11.59
C LYS A 86 -3.79 -0.35 -10.96
N ILE A 87 -3.91 -1.14 -9.90
CA ILE A 87 -5.18 -1.33 -9.18
C ILE A 87 -5.58 -0.03 -8.46
N GLU A 88 -4.65 0.61 -7.76
CA GLU A 88 -4.90 1.89 -7.07
C GLU A 88 -5.40 2.97 -8.04
N ASP A 89 -4.75 3.10 -9.20
CA ASP A 89 -5.16 4.00 -10.27
C ASP A 89 -6.58 3.63 -10.76
N THR A 90 -6.84 2.35 -11.04
CA THR A 90 -8.17 1.88 -11.49
C THR A 90 -9.27 2.20 -10.48
N LEU A 91 -9.01 1.94 -9.19
CA LEU A 91 -9.96 2.22 -8.11
C LEU A 91 -10.26 3.72 -7.98
N SER A 92 -9.24 4.57 -8.17
CA SER A 92 -9.41 6.02 -8.12
C SER A 92 -10.39 6.54 -9.18
N PHE A 93 -10.40 5.96 -10.39
CA PHE A 93 -11.38 6.30 -11.42
C PHE A 93 -12.79 5.83 -11.09
N THR A 94 -12.93 4.61 -10.56
CA THR A 94 -14.25 4.02 -10.25
C THR A 94 -14.94 4.60 -9.01
N THR A 95 -14.18 5.23 -8.10
CA THR A 95 -14.75 5.89 -6.92
C THR A 95 -15.47 7.19 -7.31
N THR A 96 -14.96 7.88 -8.33
CA THR A 96 -15.60 9.07 -8.91
C THR A 96 -16.95 8.74 -9.55
N ASP A 97 -17.08 7.58 -10.19
CA ASP A 97 -18.33 7.14 -10.83
C ASP A 97 -19.44 6.76 -9.83
N ASN A 98 -19.07 6.21 -8.66
CA ASN A 98 -20.04 5.83 -7.63
C ASN A 98 -20.59 7.02 -6.83
N GLU A 99 -19.81 8.09 -6.66
CA GLU A 99 -20.29 9.31 -5.98
C GLU A 99 -21.28 10.11 -6.84
N MET A 100 -21.19 10.03 -8.17
CA MET A 100 -22.18 10.64 -9.08
C MET A 100 -23.52 9.90 -9.08
N GLN A 101 -23.55 8.57 -8.89
CA GLN A 101 -24.80 7.79 -8.91
C GLN A 101 -25.58 7.83 -7.60
N GLN A 102 -24.95 8.12 -6.46
CA GLN A 102 -25.67 8.22 -5.17
C GLN A 102 -26.49 9.52 -5.04
N ASN A 103 -26.14 10.58 -5.77
CA ASN A 103 -26.87 11.84 -5.73
C ASN A 103 -28.11 11.86 -6.63
N GLU A 104 -28.21 11.00 -7.65
CA GLU A 104 -29.39 10.96 -8.54
C GLU A 104 -30.54 10.10 -7.99
N ILE A 105 -30.26 9.15 -7.09
CA ILE A 105 -31.30 8.26 -6.53
C ILE A 105 -32.14 8.99 -5.46
N ASN A 106 -31.61 10.05 -4.83
CA ASN A 106 -32.26 10.71 -3.69
C ASN A 106 -33.24 11.84 -4.07
N ILE A 107 -33.36 12.20 -5.36
CA ILE A 107 -34.24 13.30 -5.81
C ILE A 107 -35.63 12.77 -6.26
N ASN A 108 -35.76 11.46 -6.48
CA ASN A 108 -36.96 10.89 -7.10
C ASN A 108 -37.98 10.32 -6.10
N ALA A 109 -37.68 10.34 -4.80
CA ALA A 109 -38.49 9.66 -3.77
C ALA A 109 -39.46 10.56 -2.99
N THR A 110 -39.64 11.85 -3.36
CA THR A 110 -40.42 12.79 -2.52
C THR A 110 -41.50 13.61 -3.23
N THR A 111 -42.06 13.15 -4.36
CA THR A 111 -43.26 13.80 -4.92
C THR A 111 -44.33 12.80 -5.30
N THR A 112 -45.00 12.20 -4.31
CA THR A 112 -46.42 11.84 -4.42
C THR A 112 -46.99 11.72 -3.01
N GLN A 113 -47.56 12.83 -2.52
CA GLN A 113 -48.77 12.92 -1.69
C GLN A 113 -48.79 14.30 -1.06
N ASN A 114 -49.70 15.17 -1.51
CA ASN A 114 -50.73 15.75 -0.64
C ASN A 114 -51.61 16.74 -1.42
N HIS A 115 -52.92 16.49 -1.27
CA HIS A 115 -54.10 17.30 -1.59
C HIS A 115 -54.60 17.41 -3.03
#